data_AF-A0A3D5NBG0-F1
#
_entry.id   AF-A0A3D5NBG0-F1
#
_cell.length_a   1.000
_cell.length_b   1.000
_cell.length_c   1.000
_cell.angle_alpha   90.00
_cell.angle_beta   90.00
_cell.angle_gamma   90.00
#
_symmetry.space_group_name_H-M   'P 1'
#
loop_
_entity.id
_entity.type
_entity.pdbx_description
1 polymer ?
#
loop_
_entity_poly.entity_id
_entity_poly.type
_entity_poly.pdbx_seq_one_letter_code
_entity_poly.pdbx_strand_id
1 'polypeptide(L)'
;GFRYQTGVSFTLFAKNVRGEIGRGGRYRAGGTAGEAATGMSLYMDSILRGLPDGDAISRVYLPLGTPQREARQLRLDGHYTVAALEGAAEAKTEDGARIEARRMGCDFIYLGGQVMPLSA
;
A
#
# COMPACT_ATOMS: atom_id res chain seq x y z
N GLY A 1 5.72 23.63 -19.76
CA GLY A 1 7.02 24.25 -20.06
C GLY A 1 8.06 23.17 -20.25
N PHE A 2 8.78 23.17 -21.38
CA PHE A 2 9.70 22.11 -21.83
C PHE A 2 11.18 22.49 -21.70
N ARG A 3 11.53 23.41 -20.80
CA ARG A 3 12.84 24.09 -20.82
C ARG A 3 14.07 23.18 -20.65
N TYR A 4 13.91 21.92 -20.22
CA TYR A 4 15.00 20.96 -20.08
C TYR A 4 15.00 19.84 -21.14
N GLN A 5 13.92 19.71 -21.91
CA GLN A 5 13.83 18.69 -22.95
C GLN A 5 14.55 19.20 -24.20
N THR A 6 15.36 18.34 -24.81
CA THR A 6 16.28 18.69 -25.90
C THR A 6 15.93 18.01 -27.22
N GLY A 7 14.81 17.28 -27.27
CA GLY A 7 14.36 16.56 -28.45
C GLY A 7 12.91 16.10 -28.33
N VAL A 8 12.62 14.90 -28.85
CA VAL A 8 11.28 14.31 -28.81
C VAL A 8 10.71 14.34 -27.39
N SER A 9 9.47 14.81 -27.29
CA SER A 9 8.76 15.06 -26.05
C SER A 9 7.33 14.53 -26.19
N PHE A 10 6.76 13.99 -25.11
CA PHE A 10 5.44 13.40 -25.12
C PHE A 10 4.68 13.63 -23.83
N THR A 11 3.36 13.57 -23.94
CA THR A 11 2.41 13.59 -22.82
C THR A 11 1.57 12.33 -22.90
N LEU A 12 1.32 11.70 -21.75
CA LEU A 12 0.51 10.49 -21.64
C LEU A 12 -0.89 10.85 -21.17
N PHE A 13 -1.89 10.27 -21.84
CA PHE A 13 -3.30 10.36 -21.49
C PHE A 13 -3.86 8.94 -21.39
N ALA A 14 -4.77 8.71 -20.45
CA ALA A 14 -5.50 7.45 -20.32
C ALA A 14 -6.98 7.65 -20.63
N LYS A 15 -7.61 6.61 -21.17
CA LYS A 15 -9.06 6.57 -21.30
C LYS A 15 -9.68 6.69 -19.91
N ASN A 16 -10.71 7.52 -19.77
CA ASN A 16 -11.44 7.76 -18.52
C ASN A 16 -10.65 8.46 -17.40
N VAL A 17 -9.47 9.03 -17.68
CA VAL A 17 -8.76 9.91 -16.75
C VAL A 17 -8.82 11.33 -17.26
N ARG A 18 -9.31 12.26 -16.44
CA ARG A 18 -9.31 13.68 -16.79
C ARG A 18 -7.88 14.22 -16.69
N GLY A 19 -7.40 14.78 -17.79
CA GLY A 19 -6.06 15.36 -17.87
C GLY A 19 -4.99 14.32 -18.17
N GLU A 20 -3.74 14.73 -18.04
CA GLU A 20 -2.59 13.90 -18.32
C GLU A 20 -2.19 13.05 -17.10
N ILE A 21 -1.67 11.86 -17.38
CA ILE A 21 -1.19 10.92 -16.35
C ILE A 21 0.34 10.90 -16.26
N GLY A 22 1.01 11.64 -17.12
CA GLY A 22 2.46 11.76 -17.11
C GLY A 22 2.99 12.47 -18.33
N ARG A 23 4.28 12.80 -18.28
CA ARG A 23 5.01 13.43 -19.38
C ARG A 23 6.44 12.94 -19.41
N GLY A 24 7.03 12.95 -20.59
CA GLY A 24 8.41 12.56 -20.76
C GLY A 24 9.01 13.12 -22.03
N GLY A 25 10.25 12.73 -22.27
CA GLY A 25 10.99 13.16 -23.44
C GLY A 25 12.48 12.94 -23.30
N ARG A 26 13.18 13.33 -24.35
CA ARG A 26 14.64 13.35 -24.40
C ARG A 26 15.18 14.59 -23.69
N TYR A 27 16.23 14.40 -22.89
CA TYR A 27 16.91 15.47 -22.17
C TYR A 27 18.41 15.14 -22.04
N ARG A 28 19.17 16.05 -21.44
CA ARG A 28 20.56 15.78 -21.03
C ARG A 28 20.64 15.69 -19.51
N ALA A 29 20.99 14.52 -18.97
CA ALA A 29 21.12 14.31 -17.54
C ALA A 29 22.43 14.96 -17.05
N GLY A 30 22.31 15.96 -16.17
CA GLY A 30 23.44 16.81 -15.77
C GLY A 30 23.59 18.11 -16.57
N GLY A 31 22.56 18.54 -17.32
CA GLY A 31 22.56 19.83 -18.04
C GLY A 31 23.24 19.77 -19.42
N THR A 32 23.68 20.91 -19.96
CA THR A 32 24.13 21.03 -21.37
C THR A 32 25.30 20.12 -21.72
N ALA A 33 26.22 19.86 -20.79
CA ALA A 33 27.35 18.93 -20.96
C ALA A 33 27.03 17.49 -20.50
N GLY A 34 25.83 17.26 -19.96
CA GLY A 34 25.38 15.99 -19.40
C GLY A 34 25.16 14.89 -20.43
N GLU A 35 24.91 13.66 -20.01
CA GLU A 35 24.70 12.53 -20.92
C GLU A 35 23.33 12.56 -21.61
N ALA A 36 23.22 11.95 -22.79
CA ALA A 36 21.93 11.83 -23.47
C ALA A 36 21.01 10.88 -22.69
N ALA A 37 19.82 11.35 -22.32
CA ALA A 37 18.87 10.59 -21.51
C ALA A 37 17.45 10.69 -22.10
N THR A 38 16.61 9.73 -21.76
CA THR A 38 15.17 9.74 -22.06
C THR A 38 14.43 9.13 -20.88
N GLY A 39 13.35 9.77 -20.47
CA GLY A 39 12.58 9.33 -19.32
C GLY A 39 11.23 10.02 -19.25
N MET A 40 10.46 9.66 -18.24
CA MET A 40 9.15 10.25 -17.97
C MET A 40 8.87 10.28 -16.48
N SER A 41 7.94 11.16 -16.09
CA SER A 41 7.33 11.16 -14.77
C SER A 41 5.86 10.81 -14.91
N LEU A 42 5.40 9.89 -14.07
CA LEU A 42 3.99 9.52 -13.95
C LEU A 42 3.38 10.24 -12.75
N TYR A 43 2.17 10.76 -12.92
CA TYR A 43 1.44 11.50 -11.90
C TYR A 43 0.51 10.55 -11.16
N MET A 44 1.00 10.01 -10.04
CA MET A 44 0.28 8.96 -9.30
C MET A 44 -1.07 9.41 -8.77
N ASP A 45 -1.24 10.70 -8.43
CA ASP A 45 -2.53 11.27 -8.01
C ASP A 45 -3.59 11.20 -9.13
N SER A 46 -3.17 11.38 -10.37
CA SER A 46 -4.02 11.34 -11.56
C SER A 46 -4.30 9.90 -11.98
N ILE A 47 -3.30 9.02 -11.88
CA ILE A 47 -3.46 7.59 -12.14
C ILE A 47 -4.43 6.96 -11.12
N LEU A 48 -4.20 7.17 -9.82
CA LEU A 48 -5.00 6.57 -8.75
C LEU A 48 -6.48 6.96 -8.83
N ARG A 49 -6.82 8.20 -9.24
CA ARG A 49 -8.21 8.63 -9.45
C ARG A 49 -8.93 7.92 -10.61
N GLY A 50 -8.17 7.33 -11.53
CA GLY A 50 -8.69 6.62 -12.70
C GLY A 50 -8.76 5.11 -12.55
N LEU A 51 -8.19 4.56 -11.48
CA LEU A 51 -8.23 3.14 -11.20
C LEU A 51 -9.56 2.79 -10.52
N PRO A 52 -10.12 1.59 -10.77
CA PRO A 52 -11.20 1.08 -9.93
C PRO A 52 -10.70 0.90 -8.50
N ASP A 53 -11.62 0.96 -7.53
CA ASP A 53 -11.30 0.57 -6.16
C ASP A 53 -10.78 -0.87 -6.16
N GLY A 54 -9.72 -1.12 -5.39
CA GLY A 54 -9.23 -2.47 -5.17
C GLY A 54 -10.20 -3.27 -4.31
N ASP A 55 -10.14 -4.59 -4.43
CA ASP A 55 -10.90 -5.48 -3.55
C ASP A 55 -10.55 -5.20 -2.08
N ALA A 56 -11.57 -5.19 -1.23
CA ALA A 56 -11.38 -5.04 0.21
C ALA A 56 -10.55 -6.22 0.74
N ILE A 57 -9.40 -5.91 1.35
CA ILE A 57 -8.52 -6.92 1.92
C ILE A 57 -8.93 -7.17 3.36
N SER A 58 -9.44 -8.38 3.64
CA SER A 58 -9.74 -8.79 5.01
C SER A 58 -8.46 -9.07 5.80
N ARG A 59 -8.32 -8.42 6.96
CA ARG A 59 -7.12 -8.50 7.80
C ARG A 59 -7.36 -9.24 9.11
N VAL A 60 -6.39 -10.05 9.51
CA VAL A 60 -6.36 -10.78 10.78
C VAL A 60 -5.40 -10.10 11.75
N TYR A 61 -5.91 -9.63 12.88
CA TYR A 61 -5.08 -9.12 13.97
C TYR A 61 -4.44 -10.27 14.74
N LEU A 62 -3.14 -10.17 15.02
CA LEU A 62 -2.39 -11.13 15.83
C LEU A 62 -2.07 -10.49 17.18
N PRO A 63 -2.74 -10.93 18.27
CA PRO A 63 -2.47 -10.44 19.61
C PRO A 63 -1.02 -10.64 20.05
N LEU A 64 -0.62 -9.88 21.06
CA LEU A 64 0.70 -10.01 21.67
C LEU A 64 0.90 -11.45 22.17
N GLY A 65 2.08 -12.02 21.92
CA GLY A 65 2.37 -13.41 22.27
C GLY A 65 1.93 -14.45 21.22
N THR A 66 1.31 -14.05 20.10
CA THR A 66 1.06 -14.96 18.97
C THR A 66 2.38 -15.57 18.48
N PRO A 67 2.55 -16.90 18.46
CA PRO A 67 3.78 -17.53 18.04
C PRO A 67 4.13 -17.19 16.59
N GLN A 68 5.40 -16.86 16.32
CA GLN A 68 5.87 -16.49 14.97
C GLN A 68 5.61 -17.59 13.92
N ARG A 69 5.64 -18.86 14.33
CA ARG A 69 5.31 -20.00 13.47
C ARG A 69 3.86 -19.97 12.98
N GLU A 70 2.93 -19.59 13.85
CA GLU A 70 1.49 -19.50 13.55
C GLU A 70 1.20 -18.27 12.71
N ALA A 71 1.80 -17.13 13.05
CA ALA A 71 1.76 -15.92 12.23
C ALA A 71 2.27 -16.17 10.80
N ARG A 72 3.37 -16.93 10.66
CA ARG A 72 3.91 -17.31 9.36
C ARG A 72 2.97 -18.25 8.60
N GLN A 73 2.37 -19.23 9.28
CA GLN A 73 1.44 -20.15 8.66
C GLN A 73 0.21 -19.42 8.11
N LEU A 74 -0.40 -18.52 8.89
CA LEU A 74 -1.53 -17.70 8.44
C LEU A 74 -1.21 -16.93 7.15
N ARG A 75 -0.01 -16.34 7.05
CA ARG A 75 0.41 -15.65 5.82
C ARG A 75 0.62 -16.58 4.63
N LEU A 76 1.10 -17.81 4.87
CA LEU A 76 1.20 -18.84 3.82
C LEU A 76 -0.17 -19.30 3.35
N ASP A 77 -1.15 -19.33 4.26
CA ASP A 77 -2.55 -19.67 3.96
C ASP A 77 -3.30 -18.50 3.29
N GLY A 78 -2.62 -17.38 3.02
CA GLY A 78 -3.16 -16.23 2.29
C GLY A 78 -3.78 -15.14 3.16
N HIS A 79 -3.70 -15.24 4.49
CA HIS A 79 -4.19 -14.18 5.37
C HIS A 79 -3.27 -12.97 5.40
N TYR A 80 -3.86 -11.78 5.35
CA TYR A 80 -3.18 -10.52 5.63
C TYR A 80 -3.16 -10.28 7.14
N THR A 81 -1.99 -10.36 7.76
CA THR A 81 -1.87 -10.29 9.23
C THR A 81 -1.36 -8.93 9.71
N VAL A 82 -1.94 -8.39 10.79
CA VAL A 82 -1.44 -7.21 11.52
C VAL A 82 -1.03 -7.64 12.92
N ALA A 83 0.25 -7.53 13.26
CA ALA A 83 0.75 -7.94 14.58
C ALA A 83 0.65 -6.80 15.60
N ALA A 84 0.26 -7.15 16.83
CA ALA A 84 0.33 -6.26 17.98
C ALA A 84 1.77 -5.78 18.22
N LEU A 85 1.93 -4.50 18.55
CA LEU A 85 3.22 -3.94 19.00
C LEU A 85 3.24 -3.83 20.53
N GLU A 86 4.39 -4.16 21.14
CA GLU A 86 4.60 -3.93 22.56
C GLU A 86 4.47 -2.43 22.89
N GLY A 87 3.65 -2.09 23.89
CA GLY A 87 3.39 -0.70 24.29
C GLY A 87 1.95 -0.23 24.07
N ALA A 88 1.14 -0.95 23.28
CA ALA A 88 -0.31 -0.75 23.27
C ALA A 88 -0.89 -1.26 24.59
N ALA A 89 -1.27 -0.35 25.50
CA ALA A 89 -1.80 -0.69 26.84
C ALA A 89 -3.00 -1.64 26.78
N GLU A 90 -3.74 -1.60 25.67
CA GLU A 90 -4.94 -2.38 25.40
C GLU A 90 -4.63 -3.83 24.98
N ALA A 91 -3.43 -4.17 24.50
CA ALA A 91 -3.16 -5.51 23.94
C ALA A 91 -2.86 -6.62 24.97
N LYS A 92 -3.10 -6.39 26.27
CA LYS A 92 -2.78 -7.33 27.36
C LYS A 92 -3.95 -8.23 27.79
N THR A 93 -5.17 -7.87 27.44
CA THR A 93 -6.38 -8.67 27.65
C THR A 93 -7.00 -8.99 26.30
N GLU A 94 -7.84 -10.04 26.23
CA GLU A 94 -8.55 -10.36 24.99
C GLU A 94 -9.45 -9.20 24.54
N ASP A 95 -10.18 -8.58 25.48
CA ASP A 95 -11.06 -7.43 25.19
C ASP A 95 -10.28 -6.24 24.62
N GLY A 96 -9.15 -5.91 25.22
CA GLY A 96 -8.34 -4.80 24.70
C GLY A 96 -7.63 -5.15 23.39
N ALA A 97 -7.27 -6.43 23.16
CA ALA A 97 -6.79 -6.89 21.86
C ALA A 97 -7.87 -6.75 20.77
N ARG A 98 -9.15 -6.99 21.09
CA ARG A 98 -10.28 -6.74 20.17
C ARG A 98 -10.50 -5.26 19.88
N ILE A 99 -10.33 -4.38 20.88
CA ILE A 99 -10.38 -2.92 20.69
C ILE A 99 -9.27 -2.47 19.74
N GLU A 100 -8.03 -2.88 20.01
CA GLU A 100 -6.87 -2.54 19.18
C GLU A 100 -7.00 -3.11 17.76
N ALA A 101 -7.49 -4.33 17.62
CA ALA A 101 -7.72 -4.95 16.32
C ALA A 101 -8.69 -4.11 15.45
N ARG A 102 -9.78 -3.59 16.04
CA ARG A 102 -10.70 -2.68 15.35
C ARG A 102 -10.03 -1.34 15.03
N ARG A 103 -9.24 -0.79 15.95
CA ARG A 103 -8.48 0.46 15.73
C ARG A 103 -7.52 0.33 14.55
N MET A 104 -6.92 -0.85 14.37
CA MET A 104 -6.03 -1.18 13.26
C MET A 104 -6.78 -1.54 11.96
N GLY A 105 -8.11 -1.50 11.97
CA GLY A 105 -8.97 -1.82 10.82
C GLY A 105 -8.97 -3.29 10.43
N CYS A 106 -8.70 -4.20 11.36
CA CYS A 106 -8.80 -5.63 11.11
C CYS A 106 -10.27 -6.08 11.12
N ASP A 107 -10.56 -7.15 10.39
CA ASP A 107 -11.87 -7.78 10.29
C ASP A 107 -11.95 -9.04 11.17
N PHE A 108 -10.79 -9.64 11.43
CA PHE A 108 -10.62 -10.84 12.22
C PHE A 108 -9.53 -10.68 13.28
N ILE A 109 -9.54 -11.55 14.28
CA ILE A 109 -8.53 -11.68 15.32
C ILE A 109 -8.15 -13.14 15.49
N TYR A 110 -6.86 -13.40 15.69
CA TYR A 110 -6.35 -14.74 15.95
C TYR A 110 -6.30 -15.03 17.45
N LEU A 111 -7.11 -15.98 17.91
CA LEU A 111 -7.23 -16.35 19.33
C LEU A 111 -7.29 -17.86 19.46
N GLY A 112 -6.54 -18.42 20.41
CA GLY A 112 -6.59 -19.85 20.73
C GLY A 112 -6.33 -20.78 19.54
N GLY A 113 -5.57 -20.34 18.53
CA GLY A 113 -5.31 -21.13 17.33
C GLY A 113 -6.30 -20.92 16.17
N GLN A 114 -7.25 -19.99 16.29
CA GLN A 114 -8.33 -19.80 15.33
C GLN A 114 -8.46 -18.35 14.87
N VAL A 115 -8.82 -18.16 13.60
CA VAL A 115 -9.21 -16.86 13.05
C VAL A 115 -10.68 -16.63 13.37
N MET A 116 -10.97 -15.65 14.21
CA MET A 116 -12.33 -15.30 14.65
C MET A 116 -12.73 -13.92 14.11
N PRO A 117 -13.99 -13.71 13.67
CA PRO A 117 -14.44 -12.39 13.25
C PRO A 117 -14.44 -11.40 14.43
N LEU A 118 -14.16 -10.12 14.14
CA LEU A 118 -14.26 -9.00 15.10
C LEU A 118 -15.68 -8.42 15.19
N SER A 119 -16.51 -8.72 14.18
CA SER A 119 -17.94 -8.45 14.08
C SER A 119 -18.75 -9.69 14.53
N ALA A 120 -20.07 -9.63 14.75
CA ALA A 120 -21.10 -8.74 14.17
C ALA A 120 -20.98 -7.25 14.50
#